data_AF-A0A133NFH0-F1
#
_entry.id   AF-A0A133NFH0-F1
#
_cell.length_a   1.000
_cell.length_b   1.000
_cell.length_c   1.000
_cell.angle_alpha   90.00
_cell.angle_beta   90.00
_cell.angle_gamma   90.00
#
_symmetry.space_group_name_H-M   'P 1'
#
loop_
_entity.id
_entity.type
_entity.pdbx_description
1 polymer ?
#
loop_
_entity_poly.entity_id
_entity_poly.type
_entity_poly.pdbx_seq_one_letter_code
_entity_poly.pdbx_strand_id
1 'polypeptide(L)'
;MRKKELKYFTIEDSFGGNQDWFTDPMMNRGGCGAVTACDTCMYFSKYYAQKHLYPFDIENLTKEKFIEFSNIMKPFLSPRRMGINTLELYMDGFQEYLNSVSDTFLGMRGFLGTEKLDEAEEKVIEQIEKGFPIPYLNLLHQDKSFEDYEWHWFSLIGYEKKEENFFVKAVSYGKVEWLDFRKLWNTGHKQKGGMVLYFLLKR
;
A
#
# COMPACT_ATOMS: atom_id res chain seq x y z
N MET A 1 20.65 -15.55 -6.01
CA MET A 1 19.82 -14.81 -5.03
C MET A 1 19.65 -13.38 -5.52
N ARG A 2 18.42 -12.87 -5.58
CA ARG A 2 18.11 -11.48 -6.01
C ARG A 2 17.30 -10.80 -4.92
N LYS A 3 17.72 -9.62 -4.46
CA LYS A 3 17.06 -8.88 -3.39
C LYS A 3 17.04 -7.40 -3.74
N LYS A 4 15.92 -6.73 -3.50
CA LYS A 4 15.80 -5.28 -3.62
C LYS A 4 14.82 -4.76 -2.57
N GLU A 5 15.19 -3.64 -1.97
CA GLU A 5 14.35 -2.89 -1.04
C GLU A 5 14.31 -1.45 -1.53
N LEU A 6 13.12 -0.87 -1.52
CA LEU A 6 12.94 0.54 -1.83
C LEU A 6 13.48 1.38 -0.66
N LYS A 7 14.04 2.54 -0.99
CA LYS A 7 14.15 3.61 0.02
C LYS A 7 12.74 3.96 0.45
N TYR A 8 12.50 4.09 1.75
CA TYR A 8 11.21 4.48 2.27
C TYR A 8 11.38 5.68 3.22
N PHE A 9 10.33 6.11 3.90
CA PHE A 9 10.39 7.23 4.82
C PHE A 9 9.91 6.83 6.21
N THR A 10 10.34 7.59 7.20
CA THR A 10 9.87 7.48 8.59
C THR A 10 9.13 8.76 8.95
N ILE A 11 8.07 8.61 9.72
CA ILE A 11 7.32 9.71 10.32
C ILE A 11 7.57 9.56 11.82
N GLU A 12 8.43 10.42 12.37
CA GLU A 12 8.95 10.28 13.74
C GLU A 12 9.59 8.89 13.94
N ASP A 13 9.06 8.07 14.84
CA ASP A 13 9.53 6.71 15.16
C ASP A 13 8.82 5.59 14.34
N SER A 14 7.90 5.96 13.45
CA SER A 14 7.10 5.03 12.65
C SER A 14 7.63 4.90 11.23
N PHE A 15 7.69 3.68 10.71
CA PHE A 15 8.04 3.40 9.32
C PHE A 15 6.78 3.51 8.45
N GLY A 16 6.61 4.67 7.80
CA GLY A 16 5.35 5.05 7.15
C GLY A 16 4.27 5.50 8.13
N GLY A 17 3.05 5.60 7.64
CA GLY A 17 1.86 5.93 8.41
C GLY A 17 1.47 4.83 9.40
N ASN A 18 0.85 5.24 10.50
CA ASN A 18 0.29 4.31 11.47
C ASN A 18 -1.18 4.63 11.75
N GLN A 19 -2.05 3.66 11.47
CA GLN A 19 -3.49 3.75 11.66
C GLN A 19 -3.89 3.99 13.13
N ASP A 20 -3.08 3.52 14.08
CA ASP A 20 -3.34 3.66 15.52
C ASP A 20 -3.28 5.12 16.00
N TRP A 21 -2.76 6.02 15.16
CA TRP A 21 -2.70 7.44 15.45
C TRP A 21 -4.06 8.14 15.38
N PHE A 22 -5.05 7.56 14.69
CA PHE A 22 -6.33 8.22 14.50
C PHE A 22 -7.18 8.16 15.76
N THR A 23 -7.67 9.33 16.19
CA THR A 23 -8.67 9.44 17.26
C THR A 23 -10.09 9.16 16.76
N ASP A 24 -10.33 9.32 15.46
CA ASP A 24 -11.58 8.91 14.81
C ASP A 24 -11.70 7.37 14.82
N PRO A 25 -12.69 6.78 15.51
CA PRO A 25 -12.82 5.34 15.63
C PRO A 25 -13.01 4.60 14.30
N MET A 26 -13.62 5.24 13.30
CA MET A 26 -13.79 4.64 11.97
C MET A 26 -12.45 4.54 11.26
N MET A 27 -11.65 5.60 11.28
CA MET A 27 -10.32 5.62 10.66
C MET A 27 -9.36 4.68 11.42
N ASN A 28 -9.41 4.71 12.75
CA ASN A 28 -8.60 3.85 13.60
C ASN A 28 -8.84 2.35 13.31
N ARG A 29 -10.08 1.94 13.04
CA ARG A 29 -10.40 0.52 12.77
C ARG A 29 -10.41 0.13 11.30
N GLY A 30 -10.74 1.04 10.39
CA GLY A 30 -10.98 0.72 8.97
C GLY A 30 -10.34 1.67 7.97
N GLY A 31 -9.39 2.49 8.40
CA GLY A 31 -8.64 3.47 7.59
C GLY A 31 -7.38 2.92 6.92
N CYS A 32 -7.07 1.62 7.00
CA CYS A 32 -5.86 1.03 6.39
C CYS A 32 -5.71 1.35 4.88
N GLY A 33 -6.80 1.39 4.12
CA GLY A 33 -6.79 1.82 2.72
C GLY A 33 -6.39 3.29 2.56
N ALA A 34 -6.92 4.18 3.40
CA ALA A 34 -6.54 5.60 3.38
C ALA A 34 -5.08 5.82 3.79
N VAL A 35 -4.58 5.08 4.80
CA VAL A 35 -3.17 5.12 5.21
C VAL A 35 -2.27 4.69 4.07
N THR A 36 -2.59 3.59 3.39
CA THR A 36 -1.81 3.08 2.25
C THR A 36 -1.77 4.08 1.09
N ALA A 37 -2.87 4.77 0.80
CA ALA A 37 -2.91 5.83 -0.20
C ALA A 37 -2.13 7.09 0.23
N CYS A 38 -2.19 7.48 1.51
CA CYS A 38 -1.40 8.58 2.05
C CYS A 38 0.11 8.28 1.92
N ASP A 39 0.52 7.08 2.33
CA ASP A 39 1.90 6.63 2.25
C ASP A 39 2.40 6.61 0.80
N THR A 40 1.54 6.20 -0.14
CA THR A 40 1.83 6.28 -1.58
C THR A 40 2.07 7.72 -2.03
N CYS A 41 1.18 8.65 -1.67
CA CYS A 41 1.32 10.06 -2.05
C CYS A 41 2.62 10.66 -1.53
N MET A 42 2.95 10.38 -0.27
CA MET A 42 4.19 10.83 0.35
C MET A 42 5.41 10.19 -0.33
N TYR A 43 5.35 8.90 -0.65
CA TYR A 43 6.42 8.21 -1.36
C TYR A 43 6.73 8.85 -2.73
N PHE A 44 5.70 9.07 -3.55
CA PHE A 44 5.87 9.67 -4.88
C PHE A 44 6.22 11.17 -4.81
N SER A 45 5.71 11.88 -3.81
CA SER A 45 6.11 13.27 -3.53
C SER A 45 7.61 13.35 -3.20
N LYS A 46 8.11 12.44 -2.36
CA LYS A 46 9.51 12.42 -1.91
C LYS A 46 10.48 11.96 -2.98
N TYR A 47 10.16 10.88 -3.69
CA TYR A 47 11.14 10.17 -4.53
C TYR A 47 10.94 10.33 -6.04
N TYR A 48 9.80 10.89 -6.48
CA TYR A 48 9.44 10.98 -7.91
C TYR A 48 9.01 12.38 -8.36
N ALA A 49 9.35 13.41 -7.56
CA ALA A 49 9.06 14.82 -7.85
C ALA A 49 7.57 15.12 -8.09
N GLN A 50 6.66 14.34 -7.48
CA GLN A 50 5.21 14.54 -7.53
C GLN A 50 4.73 15.33 -6.31
N LYS A 51 5.30 16.53 -6.11
CA LYS A 51 5.13 17.30 -4.86
C LYS A 51 3.67 17.64 -4.54
N HIS A 52 2.83 17.81 -5.56
CA HIS A 52 1.41 18.14 -5.40
C HIS A 52 0.58 17.01 -4.77
N LEU A 53 1.09 15.76 -4.75
CA LEU A 53 0.39 14.64 -4.12
C LEU A 53 0.34 14.76 -2.59
N TYR A 54 1.22 15.55 -1.98
CA TYR A 54 1.26 15.77 -0.54
C TYR A 54 1.31 17.27 -0.25
N PRO A 55 0.28 17.86 0.39
CA PRO A 55 0.16 19.32 0.51
C PRO A 55 1.06 19.94 1.60
N PHE A 56 1.81 19.13 2.35
CA PHE A 56 2.68 19.58 3.45
C PHE A 56 4.18 19.37 3.12
N ASP A 57 5.04 19.67 4.07
CA ASP A 57 6.50 19.55 3.90
C ASP A 57 6.96 18.09 3.92
N ILE A 58 7.36 17.57 2.76
CA ILE A 58 7.83 16.18 2.57
C ILE A 58 9.23 15.92 3.14
N GLU A 59 9.97 16.97 3.50
CA GLU A 59 11.29 16.84 4.15
C GLU A 59 11.19 16.84 5.67
N ASN A 60 10.09 17.34 6.25
CA ASN A 60 9.86 17.39 7.69
C ASN A 60 8.54 16.68 8.06
N LEU A 61 8.59 15.35 8.08
CA LEU A 61 7.43 14.50 8.35
C LEU A 61 7.11 14.43 9.84
N THR A 62 5.87 14.75 10.19
CA THR A 62 5.36 14.65 11.57
C THR A 62 4.06 13.86 11.61
N LYS A 63 3.77 13.25 12.75
CA LYS A 63 2.51 12.53 12.99
C LYS A 63 1.30 13.45 12.82
N GLU A 64 1.39 14.69 13.29
CA GLU A 64 0.32 15.69 13.16
C GLU A 64 -0.05 15.94 11.69
N LYS A 65 0.96 16.18 10.83
CA LYS A 65 0.73 16.41 9.40
C LYS A 65 0.27 15.17 8.66
N PHE A 66 0.66 13.98 9.11
CA PHE A 66 0.11 12.74 8.58
C PHE A 66 -1.38 12.59 8.91
N ILE A 67 -1.81 12.91 10.13
CA ILE A 67 -3.22 12.86 10.53
C ILE A 67 -4.03 13.91 9.75
N GLU A 68 -3.53 15.14 9.61
CA GLU A 68 -4.15 16.16 8.76
C GLU A 68 -4.32 15.68 7.33
N PHE A 69 -3.28 15.06 6.76
CA PHE A 69 -3.35 14.53 5.39
C PHE A 69 -4.34 13.38 5.25
N SER A 70 -4.39 12.48 6.24
CA SER A 70 -5.35 11.38 6.27
C SER A 70 -6.80 11.89 6.32
N ASN A 71 -7.05 13.04 6.95
CA ASN A 71 -8.37 13.68 6.94
C ASN A 71 -8.72 14.27 5.56
N ILE A 72 -7.74 14.71 4.78
CA ILE A 72 -7.93 15.12 3.38
C ILE A 72 -8.23 13.90 2.50
N MET A 73 -7.56 12.76 2.74
CA MET A 73 -7.76 11.51 2.00
C MET A 73 -9.10 10.83 2.34
N LYS A 74 -9.58 10.97 3.58
CA LYS A 74 -10.74 10.27 4.13
C LYS A 74 -12.02 10.36 3.27
N PRO A 75 -12.42 11.50 2.69
CA PRO A 75 -13.64 11.56 1.86
C PRO A 75 -13.58 10.62 0.65
N PHE A 76 -12.39 10.43 0.09
CA PHE A 76 -12.14 9.58 -1.08
C PHE A 76 -12.04 8.10 -0.69
N LEU A 77 -11.35 7.82 0.42
CA LEU A 77 -11.10 6.48 0.93
C LEU A 77 -11.64 6.31 2.35
N SER A 78 -12.94 6.54 2.49
CA SER A 78 -13.60 6.43 3.79
C SER A 78 -13.78 4.97 4.22
N PRO A 79 -13.62 4.65 5.52
CA PRO A 79 -13.98 3.34 6.06
C PRO A 79 -15.46 3.02 5.82
N ARG A 80 -15.73 1.76 5.46
CA ARG A 80 -17.08 1.25 5.14
C ARG A 80 -17.37 0.02 5.99
N ARG A 81 -18.62 -0.47 5.96
CA ARG A 81 -19.04 -1.66 6.74
C ARG A 81 -18.14 -2.88 6.56
N MET A 82 -17.61 -3.09 5.35
CA MET A 82 -16.67 -4.18 5.04
C MET A 82 -15.24 -3.64 4.79
N GLY A 83 -14.95 -2.42 5.20
CA GLY A 83 -13.75 -1.70 4.77
C GLY A 83 -13.76 -1.42 3.27
N ILE A 84 -12.59 -1.03 2.76
CA ILE A 84 -12.31 -0.98 1.32
C ILE A 84 -11.86 -2.39 0.94
N ASN A 85 -12.77 -3.27 0.53
CA ASN A 85 -12.47 -4.70 0.38
C ASN A 85 -12.25 -5.15 -1.07
N THR A 86 -12.13 -4.22 -2.01
CA THR A 86 -11.79 -4.53 -3.40
C THR A 86 -10.74 -3.56 -3.91
N LEU A 87 -9.98 -4.00 -4.94
CA LEU A 87 -8.98 -3.14 -5.57
C LEU A 87 -9.66 -1.95 -6.26
N GLU A 88 -10.85 -2.14 -6.83
CA GLU A 88 -11.64 -1.10 -7.49
C GLU A 88 -12.05 0.00 -6.52
N LEU A 89 -12.58 -0.34 -5.34
CA LEU A 89 -12.94 0.67 -4.33
C LEU A 89 -11.74 1.51 -3.90
N TYR A 90 -10.56 0.89 -3.80
CA TYR A 90 -9.32 1.62 -3.51
C TYR A 90 -8.89 2.49 -4.68
N MET A 91 -8.82 1.92 -5.89
CA MET A 91 -8.34 2.63 -7.07
C MET A 91 -9.26 3.78 -7.47
N ASP A 92 -10.58 3.59 -7.43
CA ASP A 92 -11.57 4.62 -7.79
C ASP A 92 -11.48 5.81 -6.82
N GLY A 93 -11.52 5.53 -5.51
CA GLY A 93 -11.37 6.57 -4.49
C GLY A 93 -10.01 7.26 -4.60
N PHE A 94 -8.93 6.51 -4.77
CA PHE A 94 -7.62 7.13 -4.90
C PHE A 94 -7.49 7.95 -6.20
N GLN A 95 -8.10 7.50 -7.30
CA GLN A 95 -8.16 8.27 -8.54
C GLN A 95 -8.96 9.57 -8.38
N GLU A 96 -10.04 9.58 -7.61
CA GLU A 96 -10.76 10.81 -7.27
C GLU A 96 -9.87 11.80 -6.50
N TYR A 97 -9.07 11.32 -5.55
CA TYR A 97 -8.07 12.16 -4.88
C TYR A 97 -7.04 12.71 -5.87
N LEU A 98 -6.45 11.87 -6.73
CA LEU A 98 -5.49 12.29 -7.75
C LEU A 98 -6.07 13.38 -8.66
N ASN A 99 -7.31 13.20 -9.11
CA ASN A 99 -8.02 14.21 -9.91
C ASN A 99 -8.23 15.52 -9.12
N SER A 100 -8.53 15.44 -7.82
CA SER A 100 -8.72 16.63 -6.97
C SER A 100 -7.46 17.49 -6.83
N VAL A 101 -6.28 16.87 -6.92
CA VAL A 101 -4.97 17.55 -6.93
C VAL A 101 -4.42 17.78 -8.34
N SER A 102 -5.28 17.60 -9.36
CA SER A 102 -4.93 17.74 -10.79
C SER A 102 -3.76 16.86 -11.24
N ASP A 103 -3.57 15.70 -10.60
CA ASP A 103 -2.57 14.73 -11.04
C ASP A 103 -3.07 13.95 -12.26
N THR A 104 -2.25 13.92 -13.29
CA THR A 104 -2.48 13.13 -14.50
C THR A 104 -1.31 12.17 -14.79
N PHE A 105 -0.39 12.02 -13.85
CA PHE A 105 0.86 11.28 -14.05
C PHE A 105 0.85 9.91 -13.40
N LEU A 106 0.31 9.78 -12.17
CA LEU A 106 0.28 8.53 -11.46
C LEU A 106 -0.92 7.70 -11.91
N GLY A 107 -0.65 6.61 -12.62
CA GLY A 107 -1.66 5.64 -13.03
C GLY A 107 -1.64 4.38 -12.18
N MET A 108 -2.78 3.71 -12.12
CA MET A 108 -3.00 2.49 -11.34
C MET A 108 -3.63 1.38 -12.18
N ARG A 109 -3.28 0.13 -11.88
CA ARG A 109 -3.97 -1.06 -12.39
C ARG A 109 -4.05 -2.13 -11.31
N GLY A 110 -5.21 -2.77 -11.16
CA GLY A 110 -5.37 -3.92 -10.28
C GLY A 110 -4.71 -5.18 -10.84
N PHE A 111 -4.20 -6.02 -9.95
CA PHE A 111 -3.75 -7.37 -10.21
C PHE A 111 -4.38 -8.31 -9.18
N LEU A 112 -5.39 -9.06 -9.60
CA LEU A 112 -6.29 -9.78 -8.71
C LEU A 112 -5.58 -10.98 -8.04
N GLY A 113 -5.94 -11.30 -6.80
CA GLY A 113 -5.42 -12.48 -6.09
C GLY A 113 -5.80 -13.83 -6.73
N THR A 114 -6.68 -13.81 -7.73
CA THR A 114 -7.03 -14.98 -8.56
C THR A 114 -6.03 -15.26 -9.67
N GLU A 115 -5.14 -14.31 -9.98
CA GLU A 115 -4.06 -14.51 -10.94
C GLU A 115 -3.02 -15.52 -10.43
N LYS A 116 -2.22 -16.05 -11.34
CA LYS A 116 -1.24 -17.08 -11.02
C LYS A 116 -0.11 -16.54 -10.15
N LEU A 117 0.42 -17.41 -9.29
CA LEU A 117 1.49 -17.07 -8.34
C LEU A 117 2.78 -16.64 -9.04
N ASP A 118 3.17 -17.31 -10.12
CA ASP A 118 4.36 -16.98 -10.91
C ASP A 118 4.25 -15.58 -11.53
N GLU A 119 3.09 -15.26 -12.12
CA GLU A 119 2.80 -13.93 -12.64
C GLU A 119 2.79 -12.87 -11.50
N ALA A 120 2.29 -13.22 -10.31
CA ALA A 120 2.31 -12.35 -9.14
C ALA A 120 3.75 -12.03 -8.67
N GLU A 121 4.62 -13.04 -8.56
CA GLU A 121 6.04 -12.86 -8.22
C GLU A 121 6.73 -11.94 -9.23
N GLU A 122 6.45 -12.13 -10.54
CA GLU A 122 6.98 -11.28 -11.59
C GLU A 122 6.53 -9.83 -11.44
N LYS A 123 5.25 -9.58 -11.11
CA LYS A 123 4.75 -8.22 -10.89
C LYS A 123 5.35 -7.55 -9.67
N VAL A 124 5.61 -8.30 -8.60
CA VAL A 124 6.36 -7.79 -7.45
C VAL A 124 7.75 -7.35 -7.87
N ILE A 125 8.51 -8.22 -8.55
CA ILE A 125 9.85 -7.87 -9.04
C ILE A 125 9.76 -6.64 -9.95
N GLU A 126 8.84 -6.61 -10.91
CA GLU A 126 8.70 -5.53 -11.88
C GLU A 126 8.49 -4.16 -11.20
N GLN A 127 7.55 -4.07 -10.26
CA GLN A 127 7.23 -2.83 -9.54
C GLN A 127 8.40 -2.37 -8.67
N ILE A 128 8.95 -3.27 -7.84
CA ILE A 128 10.08 -2.93 -6.95
C ILE A 128 11.32 -2.56 -7.77
N GLU A 129 11.53 -3.17 -8.94
CA GLU A 129 12.64 -2.80 -9.82
C GLU A 129 12.49 -1.41 -10.42
N LYS A 130 11.26 -1.02 -10.79
CA LYS A 130 10.91 0.35 -11.20
C LYS A 130 10.97 1.36 -10.05
N GLY A 131 11.07 0.87 -8.82
CA GLY A 131 11.13 1.67 -7.61
C GLY A 131 9.77 2.04 -7.06
N PHE A 132 8.70 1.32 -7.42
CA PHE A 132 7.34 1.62 -7.00
C PHE A 132 6.89 0.68 -5.86
N PRO A 133 6.33 1.22 -4.76
CA PRO A 133 5.70 0.40 -3.73
C PRO A 133 4.43 -0.24 -4.29
N ILE A 134 3.97 -1.31 -3.64
CA ILE A 134 2.81 -2.07 -4.10
C ILE A 134 1.77 -2.10 -2.97
N PRO A 135 0.68 -1.33 -3.07
CA PRO A 135 -0.47 -1.53 -2.21
C PRO A 135 -0.99 -2.96 -2.39
N TYR A 136 -1.15 -3.65 -1.28
CA TYR A 136 -1.61 -5.03 -1.20
C TYR A 136 -2.86 -5.07 -0.34
N LEU A 137 -3.90 -5.70 -0.86
CA LEU A 137 -5.10 -6.08 -0.13
C LEU A 137 -5.04 -7.57 0.15
N ASN A 138 -5.04 -7.93 1.42
CA ASN A 138 -5.28 -9.31 1.84
C ASN A 138 -6.66 -9.38 2.51
N LEU A 139 -7.49 -10.34 2.09
CA LEU A 139 -8.82 -10.56 2.68
C LEU A 139 -8.75 -11.67 3.73
N LEU A 140 -9.31 -12.85 3.44
CA LEU A 140 -9.29 -13.98 4.37
C LEU A 140 -8.12 -14.91 4.08
N HIS A 141 -7.51 -15.46 5.13
CA HIS A 141 -6.35 -16.34 5.06
C HIS A 141 -6.48 -17.55 6.02
N GLN A 142 -6.26 -18.76 5.50
CA GLN A 142 -6.37 -19.99 6.31
C GLN A 142 -5.19 -20.19 7.28
N ASP A 143 -3.99 -19.74 6.89
CA ASP A 143 -2.81 -19.75 7.76
C ASP A 143 -2.89 -18.60 8.76
N LYS A 144 -2.97 -18.95 10.05
CA LYS A 144 -3.11 -18.00 11.17
C LYS A 144 -1.91 -17.08 11.35
N SER A 145 -0.75 -17.40 10.75
CA SER A 145 0.39 -16.48 10.77
C SER A 145 0.13 -15.15 10.04
N PHE A 146 -0.97 -15.06 9.27
CA PHE A 146 -1.39 -13.85 8.58
C PHE A 146 -2.63 -13.18 9.22
N GLU A 147 -2.99 -13.49 10.47
CA GLU A 147 -4.17 -12.91 11.13
C GLU A 147 -4.12 -11.37 11.19
N ASP A 148 -2.94 -10.79 11.45
CA ASP A 148 -2.71 -9.33 11.45
C ASP A 148 -2.76 -8.70 10.05
N TYR A 149 -2.84 -9.52 9.01
CA TYR A 149 -2.98 -9.10 7.62
C TYR A 149 -4.37 -9.44 7.06
N GLU A 150 -5.30 -9.99 7.84
CA GLU A 150 -6.66 -10.24 7.34
C GLU A 150 -7.48 -8.96 7.21
N TRP A 151 -8.26 -8.86 6.12
CA TRP A 151 -9.06 -7.67 5.80
C TRP A 151 -8.25 -6.36 5.84
N HIS A 152 -7.03 -6.42 5.32
CA HIS A 152 -6.03 -5.39 5.55
C HIS A 152 -5.39 -4.86 4.27
N TRP A 153 -5.16 -3.55 4.26
CA TRP A 153 -4.36 -2.85 3.26
C TRP A 153 -3.01 -2.49 3.86
N PHE A 154 -1.95 -2.82 3.13
CA PHE A 154 -0.57 -2.53 3.49
C PHE A 154 0.28 -2.36 2.23
N SER A 155 1.55 -1.98 2.37
CA SER A 155 2.45 -1.78 1.21
C SER A 155 3.56 -2.82 1.18
N LEU A 156 3.86 -3.37 0.00
CA LEU A 156 5.10 -4.09 -0.24
C LEU A 156 6.15 -3.12 -0.79
N ILE A 157 7.34 -3.14 -0.21
CA ILE A 157 8.44 -2.22 -0.53
C ILE A 157 9.76 -2.95 -0.85
N GLY A 158 9.72 -4.27 -1.01
CA GLY A 158 10.91 -5.04 -1.30
C GLY A 158 10.60 -6.49 -1.56
N TYR A 159 11.57 -7.18 -2.15
CA TYR A 159 11.51 -8.63 -2.34
C TYR A 159 12.89 -9.27 -2.14
N GLU A 160 12.88 -10.56 -1.82
CA GLU A 160 14.05 -11.43 -1.76
C GLU A 160 13.71 -12.78 -2.41
N LYS A 161 14.30 -13.03 -3.58
CA LYS A 161 14.15 -14.27 -4.34
C LYS A 161 15.36 -15.18 -4.11
N LYS A 162 15.09 -16.35 -3.52
CA LYS A 162 15.98 -17.50 -3.38
C LYS A 162 15.56 -18.58 -4.39
N GLU A 163 16.29 -19.69 -4.46
CA GLU A 163 15.98 -20.78 -5.41
C GLU A 163 14.56 -21.33 -5.22
N GLU A 164 14.18 -21.61 -3.97
CA GLU A 164 12.88 -22.20 -3.65
C GLU A 164 11.92 -21.28 -2.90
N ASN A 165 12.34 -20.06 -2.55
CA ASN A 165 11.55 -19.16 -1.70
C ASN A 165 11.48 -17.75 -2.27
N PHE A 166 10.32 -17.11 -2.11
CA PHE A 166 10.09 -15.72 -2.49
C PHE A 166 9.51 -14.96 -1.31
N PHE A 167 10.27 -14.02 -0.78
CA PHE A 167 9.86 -13.17 0.34
C PHE A 167 9.58 -11.75 -0.13
N VAL A 168 8.64 -11.08 0.54
CA VAL A 168 8.33 -9.67 0.34
C VAL A 168 8.48 -8.89 1.63
N LYS A 169 8.93 -7.64 1.54
CA LYS A 169 9.03 -6.74 2.68
C LYS A 169 7.76 -5.90 2.77
N ALA A 170 6.92 -6.17 3.76
CA ALA A 170 5.69 -5.46 4.02
C ALA A 170 5.92 -4.29 4.99
N VAL A 171 5.16 -3.20 4.80
CA VAL A 171 5.02 -2.07 5.71
C VAL A 171 3.58 -2.00 6.17
N SER A 172 3.36 -2.07 7.47
CA SER A 172 2.03 -2.08 8.10
C SER A 172 2.14 -1.55 9.52
N TYR A 173 1.19 -0.72 9.96
CA TYR A 173 1.15 -0.15 11.32
C TYR A 173 2.48 0.45 11.81
N GLY A 174 3.17 1.19 10.93
CA GLY A 174 4.47 1.80 11.26
C GLY A 174 5.64 0.83 11.40
N LYS A 175 5.48 -0.44 11.04
CA LYS A 175 6.48 -1.50 11.18
C LYS A 175 6.77 -2.17 9.84
N VAL A 176 7.89 -2.89 9.81
CA VAL A 176 8.32 -3.67 8.64
C VAL A 176 8.49 -5.14 8.99
N GLU A 177 8.10 -6.01 8.05
CA GLU A 177 8.23 -7.45 8.21
C GLU A 177 8.56 -8.11 6.86
N TRP A 178 9.32 -9.21 6.90
CA TRP A 178 9.54 -10.06 5.74
C TRP A 178 8.57 -11.24 5.76
N LEU A 179 7.69 -11.31 4.76
CA LEU A 179 6.65 -12.32 4.64
C LEU A 179 7.00 -13.32 3.53
N ASP A 180 6.64 -14.59 3.74
CA ASP A 180 6.63 -15.58 2.66
C ASP A 180 5.48 -15.26 1.70
N PHE A 181 5.82 -14.75 0.51
CA PHE A 181 4.84 -14.27 -0.45
C PHE A 181 3.99 -15.41 -1.04
N ARG A 182 4.58 -16.60 -1.18
CA ARG A 182 3.86 -17.74 -1.76
C ARG A 182 2.76 -18.19 -0.82
N LYS A 183 3.00 -18.15 0.49
CA LYS A 183 1.96 -18.38 1.48
C LYS A 183 0.94 -17.25 1.48
N LEU A 184 1.39 -15.99 1.56
CA LEU A 184 0.52 -14.80 1.55
C LEU A 184 -0.43 -14.76 0.34
N TRP A 185 0.04 -15.14 -0.86
CA TRP A 185 -0.77 -15.16 -2.08
C TRP A 185 -1.79 -16.32 -2.08
N ASN A 186 -1.43 -17.46 -1.47
CA ASN A 186 -2.23 -18.67 -1.44
C ASN A 186 -3.11 -18.73 -0.18
N THR A 187 -4.06 -17.81 -0.11
CA THR A 187 -4.87 -17.64 1.10
C THR A 187 -5.79 -18.82 1.46
N GLY A 188 -6.06 -19.72 0.51
CA GLY A 188 -7.01 -20.82 0.66
C GLY A 188 -8.48 -20.41 0.49
N HIS A 189 -8.76 -19.14 0.15
CA HIS A 189 -10.12 -18.62 -0.05
C HIS A 189 -10.37 -18.17 -1.50
N LYS A 190 -11.66 -18.05 -1.88
CA LYS A 190 -12.06 -17.49 -3.18
C LYS A 190 -11.84 -15.98 -3.26
N GLN A 191 -12.15 -15.27 -2.18
CA GLN A 191 -11.92 -13.83 -2.05
C GLN A 191 -10.57 -13.61 -1.36
N LYS A 192 -9.59 -13.16 -2.13
CA LYS A 192 -8.19 -13.07 -1.70
C LYS A 192 -7.67 -11.63 -1.58
N GLY A 193 -8.28 -10.70 -2.32
CA GLY A 193 -7.75 -9.35 -2.51
C GLY A 193 -6.85 -9.29 -3.74
N GLY A 194 -5.66 -8.71 -3.61
CA GLY A 194 -4.69 -8.59 -4.71
C GLY A 194 -3.72 -7.41 -4.52
N MET A 195 -3.12 -6.98 -5.62
CA MET A 195 -2.14 -5.89 -5.65
C MET A 195 -2.62 -4.73 -6.53
N VAL A 196 -2.27 -3.51 -6.16
CA VAL A 196 -2.35 -2.34 -7.05
C VAL A 196 -0.96 -2.09 -7.62
N LEU A 197 -0.86 -2.01 -8.94
CA LEU A 197 0.38 -1.76 -9.66
C LEU A 197 0.38 -0.32 -10.15
N TYR A 198 1.45 0.42 -9.84
CA TYR A 198 1.61 1.79 -10.29
C TYR A 198 2.38 1.87 -11.62
N PHE A 199 2.11 2.93 -12.36
CA PHE A 199 2.90 3.36 -13.50
C PHE A 199 2.87 4.88 -13.60
N LEU A 200 3.93 5.47 -14.15
CA LEU A 200 3.99 6.90 -14.42
C LEU A 200 3.76 7.14 -15.92
N LEU A 201 2.82 8.01 -16.25
CA LEU A 201 2.58 8.47 -17.62
C LEU A 201 3.68 9.44 -18.04
N LYS A 202 3.99 9.45 -19.35
CA LYS A 202 4.99 10.35 -19.91
C LYS A 202 4.51 11.80 -19.76
N ARG A 203 5.44 12.68 -19.38
CA ARG A 203 5.30 14.12 -19.50
C ARG A 203 5.35 14.55 -20.96
#